data_AF-A0A956N1C3-F1
#
_entry.id   AF-A0A956N1C3-F1
#
_cell.length_a   1.000
_cell.length_b   1.000
_cell.length_c   1.000
_cell.angle_alpha   90.00
_cell.angle_beta   90.00
_cell.angle_gamma   90.00
#
_symmetry.space_group_name_H-M   'P 1'
#
loop_
_entity.id
_entity.type
_entity.pdbx_description
1 polymer ?
#
loop_
_entity_poly.entity_id
_entity_poly.type
_entity_poly.pdbx_seq_one_letter_code
_entity_poly.pdbx_strand_id
1 'polypeptide(L)'
;MPILDFEKFKDNFSMSIHRPRVFTQPIFIGLLFFGILFVFYKLNQYISPWENYKQAGGNATDFCEMNRFDQLIVQPSNTWSNILFIIVAFIIISIAKNDHKYFERSSINNLVARYPGFSFLLGCSTLYLGLGSFLYHGGLAHFFQKVDQTGMYFVLISAIAYNMFKIFPKIRWKKTLRSSHKFIIGCALVLMLAFYLYLWKMPINII
;
A
#
# COMPACT_ATOMS: atom_id res chain seq x y z
N MET A 1 12.41 -31.00 19.65
CA MET A 1 11.59 -29.78 19.57
C MET A 1 12.50 -28.64 19.14
N PRO A 2 12.10 -27.78 18.17
CA PRO A 2 12.89 -26.58 17.87
C PRO A 2 12.90 -25.69 19.13
N ILE A 3 14.09 -25.41 19.65
CA ILE A 3 14.30 -24.52 20.78
C ILE A 3 14.42 -23.11 20.21
N LEU A 4 13.54 -22.21 20.66
CA LEU A 4 13.61 -20.78 20.34
C LEU A 4 14.79 -20.17 21.10
N ASP A 5 15.91 -20.03 20.40
CA ASP A 5 17.15 -19.46 20.90
C ASP A 5 17.17 -17.94 20.65
N PHE A 6 16.86 -17.17 21.69
CA PHE A 6 16.78 -15.72 21.62
C PHE A 6 18.15 -15.03 21.50
N GLU A 7 19.24 -15.69 21.89
CA GLU A 7 20.60 -15.15 21.70
C GLU A 7 21.00 -15.23 20.22
N LYS A 8 20.71 -16.36 19.58
CA LYS A 8 20.86 -16.51 18.13
C LYS A 8 19.96 -15.54 17.34
N PHE A 9 18.79 -15.20 17.88
CA PHE A 9 17.93 -14.17 17.29
C PHE A 9 18.59 -12.79 17.37
N LYS A 10 19.18 -12.42 18.51
CA LYS A 10 19.82 -11.12 18.73
C LYS A 10 21.05 -10.89 17.84
N ASP A 11 21.87 -11.93 17.65
CA ASP A 11 23.08 -11.83 16.81
C ASP A 11 22.77 -11.81 15.30
N ASN A 12 21.66 -12.43 14.88
CA ASN A 12 21.18 -12.38 13.50
C ASN A 12 20.27 -11.17 13.22
N PHE A 13 19.68 -10.55 14.25
CA PHE A 13 18.89 -9.32 14.13
C PHE A 13 19.78 -8.08 14.19
N SER A 14 20.87 -8.10 13.43
CA SER A 14 21.54 -6.88 13.05
C SER A 14 20.67 -6.22 11.98
N MET A 15 20.13 -5.02 12.25
CA MET A 15 19.60 -4.13 11.20
C MET A 15 20.75 -3.61 10.33
N SER A 16 21.56 -4.52 9.79
CA SER A 16 22.93 -4.32 9.31
C SER A 16 23.08 -3.28 8.20
N ILE A 17 21.96 -2.85 7.60
CA ILE A 17 21.94 -1.91 6.46
C ILE A 17 21.07 -0.67 6.76
N HIS A 18 20.14 -0.74 7.73
CA HIS A 18 19.17 0.34 7.96
C HIS A 18 19.25 0.92 9.37
N ARG A 19 19.37 2.25 9.45
CA ARG A 19 19.25 2.96 10.72
C ARG A 19 17.83 2.81 11.26
N PRO A 20 17.61 2.64 12.58
CA PRO A 20 16.27 2.50 13.17
C PRO A 20 15.28 3.61 12.76
N ARG A 21 15.78 4.83 12.53
CA ARG A 21 15.00 5.97 12.04
C ARG A 21 14.22 5.72 10.75
N VAL A 22 14.69 4.82 9.89
CA VAL A 22 14.03 4.46 8.62
C VAL A 22 12.64 3.87 8.89
N PHE A 23 12.50 3.15 10.00
CA PHE A 23 11.25 2.53 10.43
C PHE A 23 10.47 3.41 11.40
N THR A 24 11.16 4.05 12.36
CA THR A 24 10.48 4.79 13.43
C THR A 24 9.92 6.14 12.96
N GLN A 25 10.58 6.86 12.04
CA GLN A 25 10.10 8.16 11.58
C GLN A 25 8.70 8.08 10.91
N PRO A 26 8.44 7.17 9.95
CA PRO A 26 7.10 6.98 9.40
C PRO A 26 6.03 6.67 10.45
N ILE A 27 6.37 5.89 11.48
CA ILE A 27 5.45 5.55 12.57
C ILE A 27 5.08 6.80 13.36
N PHE A 28 6.06 7.57 13.83
CA PHE A 28 5.78 8.79 14.61
C PHE A 28 5.00 9.82 13.81
N ILE A 29 5.39 10.05 12.55
CA ILE A 29 4.67 10.98 11.66
C ILE A 29 3.23 10.48 11.43
N GLY A 30 3.05 9.18 11.19
CA GLY A 30 1.73 8.58 11.00
C GLY A 30 0.84 8.67 12.23
N LEU A 31 1.37 8.41 13.42
CA LEU A 31 0.64 8.55 14.68
C LEU A 31 0.26 10.01 14.98
N LEU A 32 1.17 10.95 14.70
CA LEU A 32 0.87 12.38 14.82
C LEU A 32 -0.25 12.80 13.87
N PHE A 33 -0.16 12.39 12.60
CA PHE A 33 -1.17 12.65 11.60
C PHE A 33 -2.53 12.04 11.97
N PHE A 34 -2.52 10.79 12.48
CA PHE A 34 -3.71 10.15 13.03
C PHE A 34 -4.33 10.96 14.17
N GLY A 35 -3.51 11.42 15.13
CA GLY A 35 -4.00 12.24 16.24
C GLY A 35 -4.67 13.52 15.76
N ILE A 36 -4.08 14.21 14.78
CA ILE A 36 -4.65 15.41 14.16
C ILE A 36 -5.99 15.10 13.47
N LEU A 37 -6.03 14.05 12.64
CA LEU A 37 -7.26 13.64 11.96
C LEU A 37 -8.35 13.22 12.94
N PHE A 38 -7.99 12.53 14.03
CA PHE A 38 -8.94 12.09 15.04
C PHE A 38 -9.55 13.27 15.78
N VAL A 39 -8.74 14.26 16.18
CA VAL A 39 -9.23 15.51 16.77
C VAL A 39 -10.15 16.24 15.78
N PHE A 40 -9.74 16.37 14.51
CA PHE A 40 -10.55 16.98 13.47
C PHE A 40 -11.91 16.27 13.32
N TYR A 41 -11.90 14.93 13.29
CA TYR A 41 -13.11 14.12 13.25
C TYR A 41 -14.02 14.37 14.45
N LYS A 42 -13.48 14.37 15.67
CA LYS A 42 -14.29 14.62 16.88
C LYS A 42 -14.91 16.01 16.90
N LEU A 43 -14.22 17.03 16.37
CA LEU A 43 -14.75 18.39 16.26
C LEU A 43 -15.83 18.53 15.17
N ASN A 44 -15.83 17.66 14.16
CA ASN A 44 -16.70 17.77 12.98
C ASN A 44 -17.58 16.52 12.79
N GLN A 45 -17.83 15.75 13.87
CA GLN A 45 -18.38 14.40 13.76
C GLN A 45 -19.75 14.36 13.05
N TYR A 46 -20.61 15.34 13.29
CA TYR A 46 -22.00 15.36 12.82
C TYR A 46 -22.21 16.22 11.56
N ILE A 47 -21.22 16.22 10.67
CA ILE A 47 -21.30 16.87 9.36
C ILE A 47 -21.23 15.78 8.29
N SER A 48 -22.11 15.82 7.29
CA SER A 48 -22.08 14.87 6.17
C SER A 48 -21.60 15.55 4.87
N PRO A 49 -20.29 15.62 4.60
CA PRO A 49 -19.79 16.24 3.36
C PRO A 49 -20.03 15.34 2.12
N TRP A 50 -20.51 14.11 2.33
CA TRP A 50 -20.61 13.08 1.29
C TRP A 50 -21.95 13.09 0.55
N GLU A 51 -22.95 13.86 1.00
CA GLU A 51 -24.32 13.86 0.47
C GLU A 51 -24.43 14.06 -1.04
N ASN A 52 -23.51 14.84 -1.62
CA ASN A 52 -23.50 15.13 -3.06
C ASN A 52 -22.80 14.06 -3.91
N TYR A 53 -22.17 13.07 -3.28
CA TYR A 53 -21.52 11.98 -4.00
C TYR A 53 -22.52 10.88 -4.31
N LYS A 54 -22.35 10.25 -5.49
CA LYS A 54 -23.08 9.02 -5.78
C LYS A 54 -22.72 7.95 -4.75
N GLN A 55 -23.73 7.40 -4.08
CA GLN A 55 -23.58 6.32 -3.11
C GLN A 55 -22.90 5.09 -3.74
N ALA A 56 -22.00 4.46 -3.00
CA ALA A 56 -21.39 3.18 -3.37
C ALA A 56 -22.46 2.09 -3.54
N GLY A 57 -22.23 1.17 -4.48
CA GLY A 57 -23.20 0.12 -4.82
C GLY A 57 -22.74 -1.27 -4.36
N GLY A 58 -23.55 -2.29 -4.63
CA GLY A 58 -23.29 -3.66 -4.20
C GLY A 58 -23.38 -3.81 -2.68
N ASN A 59 -22.51 -4.62 -2.09
CA ASN A 59 -22.44 -4.89 -0.65
C ASN A 59 -21.88 -3.74 0.22
N ALA A 60 -21.78 -2.51 -0.32
CA ALA A 60 -21.15 -1.39 0.36
C ALA A 60 -21.80 -1.03 1.71
N THR A 61 -23.09 -1.32 1.88
CA THR A 61 -23.86 -1.10 3.11
C THR A 61 -23.98 -2.33 3.99
N ASP A 62 -23.52 -3.49 3.51
CA ASP A 62 -23.81 -4.80 4.09
C ASP A 62 -22.62 -5.35 4.89
N PHE A 63 -21.59 -4.53 5.09
CA PHE A 63 -20.54 -4.82 6.06
C PHE A 63 -21.12 -4.94 7.47
N CYS A 64 -20.44 -5.68 8.35
CA CYS A 64 -20.87 -5.84 9.75
C CYS A 64 -20.87 -4.53 10.56
N GLU A 65 -20.21 -3.48 10.07
CA GLU A 65 -20.17 -2.17 10.74
C GLU A 65 -21.43 -1.35 10.44
N MET A 66 -22.04 -0.80 11.49
CA MET A 66 -23.18 0.11 11.37
C MET A 66 -22.83 1.35 10.53
N ASN A 67 -23.67 1.68 9.55
CA ASN A 67 -23.51 2.87 8.70
C ASN A 67 -24.08 4.12 9.38
N ARG A 68 -23.28 5.19 9.50
CA ARG A 68 -23.64 6.49 10.10
C ARG A 68 -23.63 7.60 9.05
N PHE A 69 -24.63 7.63 8.18
CA PHE A 69 -24.69 8.57 7.05
C PHE A 69 -24.82 10.03 7.45
N ASP A 70 -25.24 10.30 8.69
CA ASP A 70 -25.33 11.61 9.32
C ASP A 70 -23.98 12.13 9.85
N GLN A 71 -22.90 11.37 9.68
CA GLN A 71 -21.59 11.67 10.27
C GLN A 71 -20.48 11.81 9.23
N LEU A 72 -19.40 12.48 9.64
CA LEU A 72 -18.24 12.73 8.80
C LEU A 72 -17.56 11.43 8.35
N ILE A 73 -17.62 10.41 9.19
CA ILE A 73 -17.11 9.07 8.89
C ILE A 73 -18.28 8.08 9.03
N VAL A 74 -18.70 7.52 7.90
CA VAL A 74 -19.85 6.62 7.84
C VAL A 74 -19.55 5.28 8.52
N GLN A 75 -18.35 4.72 8.31
CA GLN A 75 -17.89 3.48 8.93
C GLN A 75 -16.56 3.69 9.68
N PRO A 76 -16.60 4.14 10.96
CA PRO A 76 -15.40 4.51 11.72
C PRO A 76 -14.33 3.44 11.85
N SER A 77 -14.69 2.20 12.20
CA SER A 77 -13.73 1.11 12.43
C SER A 77 -13.01 0.73 11.15
N ASN A 78 -13.77 0.55 10.06
CA ASN A 78 -13.23 0.27 8.74
C ASN A 78 -12.35 1.44 8.24
N THR A 79 -12.75 2.69 8.51
CA THR A 79 -11.96 3.87 8.11
C THR A 79 -10.65 3.96 8.89
N TRP A 80 -10.68 3.90 10.22
CA TRP A 80 -9.48 4.09 11.04
C TRP A 80 -8.47 2.95 10.93
N SER A 81 -8.93 1.72 10.68
CA SER A 81 -8.02 0.59 10.45
C SER A 81 -7.10 0.81 9.24
N ASN A 82 -7.53 1.61 8.25
CA ASN A 82 -6.75 1.92 7.05
C ASN A 82 -5.52 2.82 7.30
N ILE A 83 -5.45 3.49 8.45
CA ILE A 83 -4.27 4.25 8.85
C ILE A 83 -3.04 3.34 8.98
N LEU A 84 -3.22 2.08 9.40
CA LEU A 84 -2.12 1.14 9.50
C LEU A 84 -1.52 0.83 8.12
N PHE A 85 -2.36 0.68 7.09
CA PHE A 85 -1.89 0.50 5.71
C PHE A 85 -1.06 1.70 5.24
N ILE A 86 -1.51 2.92 5.55
CA ILE A 86 -0.78 4.16 5.21
C ILE A 86 0.58 4.21 5.91
N ILE A 87 0.64 3.89 7.21
CA ILE A 87 1.89 3.85 7.98
C ILE A 87 2.85 2.81 7.38
N VAL A 88 2.37 1.59 7.14
CA VAL A 88 3.17 0.51 6.54
C VAL A 88 3.69 0.92 5.16
N ALA A 89 2.86 1.56 4.35
CA ALA A 89 3.27 2.07 3.05
C ALA A 89 4.44 3.07 3.15
N PHE A 90 4.37 4.02 4.09
CA PHE A 90 5.47 4.96 4.32
C PHE A 90 6.74 4.29 4.83
N ILE A 91 6.63 3.24 5.67
CA ILE A 91 7.78 2.43 6.08
C ILE A 91 8.44 1.80 4.85
N ILE A 92 7.66 1.15 3.99
CA ILE A 92 8.18 0.49 2.78
C ILE A 92 8.85 1.52 1.85
N ILE A 93 8.24 2.69 1.64
CA ILE A 93 8.81 3.77 0.82
C ILE A 93 10.10 4.32 1.44
N SER A 94 10.15 4.46 2.76
CA SER A 94 11.34 4.91 3.50
C SER A 94 12.51 3.93 3.32
N ILE A 95 12.25 2.63 3.43
CA ILE A 95 13.21 1.55 3.15
C ILE A 95 13.68 1.63 1.69
N ALA A 96 12.74 1.70 0.74
CA ALA A 96 13.04 1.81 -0.69
C ALA A 96 13.94 3.00 -1.02
N LYS A 97 13.68 4.16 -0.39
CA LYS A 97 14.48 5.38 -0.53
C LYS A 97 15.89 5.21 0.04
N ASN A 98 16.02 4.52 1.17
CA ASN A 98 17.33 4.25 1.77
C ASN A 98 18.14 3.28 0.91
N ASP A 99 17.53 2.18 0.47
CA ASP A 99 18.14 1.20 -0.45
C ASP A 99 18.54 1.82 -1.78
N HIS A 100 17.73 2.75 -2.31
CA HIS A 100 18.06 3.46 -3.53
C HIS A 100 19.30 4.34 -3.40
N LYS A 101 19.58 4.87 -2.20
CA LYS A 101 20.75 5.72 -1.93
C LYS A 101 21.99 4.92 -1.55
N TYR A 102 21.86 3.65 -1.22
CA TYR A 102 22.99 2.82 -0.81
C TYR A 102 23.86 2.44 -2.03
N PHE A 103 25.11 2.88 -2.01
CA PHE A 103 26.05 2.74 -3.13
C PHE A 103 26.38 1.28 -3.44
N GLU A 104 26.60 0.47 -2.41
CA GLU A 104 26.99 -0.94 -2.56
C GLU A 104 25.79 -1.88 -2.69
N ARG A 105 24.59 -1.37 -3.03
CA ARG A 105 23.38 -2.21 -3.11
C ARG A 105 23.51 -3.40 -4.07
N SER A 106 24.39 -3.33 -5.07
CA SER A 106 24.64 -4.42 -6.01
C SER A 106 25.28 -5.65 -5.38
N SER A 107 26.01 -5.51 -4.26
CA SER A 107 26.65 -6.62 -3.55
C SER A 107 25.71 -7.30 -2.54
N ILE A 108 24.60 -6.65 -2.15
CA ILE A 108 23.63 -7.20 -1.20
C ILE A 108 22.90 -8.42 -1.78
N ASN A 109 22.82 -9.53 -1.05
CA ASN A 109 22.12 -10.76 -1.47
C ASN A 109 20.59 -10.64 -1.48
N ASN A 110 20.02 -9.74 -0.68
CA ASN A 110 18.58 -9.45 -0.70
C ASN A 110 18.17 -8.75 -2.00
N LEU A 111 17.32 -9.42 -2.79
CA LEU A 111 16.82 -8.93 -4.09
C LEU A 111 16.00 -7.64 -3.96
N VAL A 112 15.21 -7.49 -2.90
CA VAL A 112 14.35 -6.32 -2.67
C VAL A 112 15.22 -5.08 -2.43
N ALA A 113 16.25 -5.21 -1.59
CA ALA A 113 17.19 -4.13 -1.30
C ALA A 113 18.07 -3.78 -2.51
N ARG A 114 18.47 -4.80 -3.29
CA ARG A 114 19.24 -4.62 -4.54
C ARG A 114 18.42 -3.90 -5.62
N TYR A 115 17.11 -4.15 -5.69
CA TYR A 115 16.19 -3.60 -6.67
C TYR A 115 15.04 -2.83 -6.00
N PRO A 116 15.30 -1.64 -5.43
CA PRO A 116 14.33 -0.89 -4.63
C PRO A 116 13.12 -0.41 -5.42
N GLY A 117 13.14 -0.49 -6.76
CA GLY A 117 11.98 -0.20 -7.60
C GLY A 117 10.76 -1.06 -7.27
N PHE A 118 10.96 -2.32 -6.85
CA PHE A 118 9.87 -3.18 -6.40
C PHE A 118 9.31 -2.74 -5.04
N SER A 119 10.18 -2.28 -4.13
CA SER A 119 9.76 -1.68 -2.86
C SER A 119 8.96 -0.40 -3.08
N PHE A 120 9.38 0.47 -4.01
CA PHE A 120 8.59 1.65 -4.39
C PHE A 120 7.24 1.25 -4.98
N LEU A 121 7.21 0.27 -5.88
CA LEU A 121 5.97 -0.20 -6.51
C LEU A 121 4.99 -0.71 -5.44
N LEU A 122 5.45 -1.57 -4.53
CA LEU A 122 4.64 -2.08 -3.43
C LEU A 122 4.21 -0.97 -2.48
N GLY A 123 5.14 -0.16 -2.00
CA GLY A 123 4.87 0.92 -1.05
C GLY A 123 3.89 1.95 -1.59
N CYS A 124 4.04 2.41 -2.83
CA CYS A 124 3.10 3.33 -3.46
C CYS A 124 1.73 2.68 -3.70
N SER A 125 1.69 1.40 -4.06
CA SER A 125 0.42 0.66 -4.23
C SER A 125 -0.33 0.51 -2.91
N THR A 126 0.38 0.16 -1.83
CA THR A 126 -0.20 0.06 -0.47
C THR A 126 -0.67 1.42 0.04
N LEU A 127 0.07 2.51 -0.27
CA LEU A 127 -0.36 3.86 0.08
C LEU A 127 -1.67 4.23 -0.65
N TYR A 128 -1.73 3.94 -1.94
CA TYR A 128 -2.91 4.20 -2.76
C TYR A 128 -4.13 3.42 -2.24
N LEU A 129 -3.96 2.13 -1.92
CA LEU A 129 -5.00 1.32 -1.28
C LEU A 129 -5.44 1.92 0.05
N GLY A 130 -4.51 2.21 0.97
CA GLY A 130 -4.85 2.72 2.29
C GLY A 130 -5.62 4.05 2.23
N LEU A 131 -5.21 4.97 1.35
CA LEU A 131 -5.94 6.23 1.14
C LEU A 131 -7.31 6.02 0.49
N GLY A 132 -7.38 5.16 -0.54
CA GLY A 132 -8.64 4.83 -1.22
C GLY A 132 -9.66 4.20 -0.28
N SER A 133 -9.22 3.22 0.50
CA SER A 133 -10.04 2.50 1.47
C SER A 133 -10.48 3.38 2.63
N PHE A 134 -9.58 4.25 3.14
CA PHE A 134 -9.91 5.24 4.16
C PHE A 134 -11.04 6.18 3.69
N LEU A 135 -10.94 6.72 2.47
CA LEU A 135 -11.97 7.60 1.92
C LEU A 135 -13.26 6.86 1.54
N TYR A 136 -13.13 5.62 1.08
CA TYR A 136 -14.27 4.77 0.76
C TYR A 136 -15.12 4.48 1.99
N HIS A 137 -14.54 3.97 3.06
CA HIS A 137 -15.27 3.71 4.30
C HIS A 137 -15.66 5.01 5.03
N GLY A 138 -14.91 6.08 4.79
CA GLY A 138 -15.21 7.42 5.30
C GLY A 138 -16.54 7.97 4.78
N GLY A 139 -16.79 7.87 3.48
CA GLY A 139 -17.98 8.46 2.86
C GLY A 139 -18.96 7.50 2.19
N LEU A 140 -18.62 6.22 2.04
CA LEU A 140 -19.32 5.24 1.20
C LEU A 140 -19.69 5.80 -0.19
N ALA A 141 -18.80 6.59 -0.78
CA ALA A 141 -19.00 7.15 -2.12
C ALA A 141 -18.49 6.20 -3.20
N HIS A 142 -19.24 6.09 -4.31
CA HIS A 142 -18.92 5.23 -5.44
C HIS A 142 -17.56 5.55 -6.08
N PHE A 143 -17.20 6.84 -6.13
CA PHE A 143 -15.88 7.25 -6.63
C PHE A 143 -14.75 6.61 -5.81
N PHE A 144 -14.83 6.69 -4.47
CA PHE A 144 -13.81 6.11 -3.60
C PHE A 144 -13.87 4.59 -3.54
N GLN A 145 -15.06 3.99 -3.72
CA GLN A 145 -15.20 2.54 -3.90
C GLN A 145 -14.33 2.02 -5.06
N LYS A 146 -14.32 2.74 -6.19
CA LYS A 146 -13.45 2.40 -7.33
C LYS A 146 -11.98 2.54 -6.99
N VAL A 147 -11.60 3.62 -6.30
CA VAL A 147 -10.22 3.88 -5.88
C VAL A 147 -9.73 2.75 -4.95
N ASP A 148 -10.49 2.40 -3.92
CA ASP A 148 -10.20 1.28 -3.01
C ASP A 148 -9.98 -0.04 -3.77
N GLN A 149 -10.93 -0.41 -4.62
CA GLN A 149 -10.86 -1.63 -5.42
C GLN A 149 -9.65 -1.65 -6.37
N THR A 150 -9.38 -0.55 -7.09
CA THR A 150 -8.19 -0.45 -7.94
C THR A 150 -6.90 -0.57 -7.13
N GLY A 151 -6.87 -0.04 -5.90
CA GLY A 151 -5.73 -0.17 -4.99
C GLY A 151 -5.43 -1.61 -4.59
N MET A 152 -6.46 -2.42 -4.33
CA MET A 152 -6.29 -3.84 -4.04
C MET A 152 -5.58 -4.57 -5.20
N TYR A 153 -5.99 -4.30 -6.43
CA TYR A 153 -5.32 -4.86 -7.61
C TYR A 153 -3.89 -4.35 -7.77
N PHE A 154 -3.61 -3.09 -7.45
CA PHE A 154 -2.25 -2.56 -7.55
C PHE A 154 -1.31 -3.27 -6.57
N VAL A 155 -1.74 -3.50 -5.33
CA VAL A 155 -0.95 -4.27 -4.36
C VAL A 155 -0.70 -5.68 -4.88
N LEU A 156 -1.72 -6.36 -5.39
CA LEU A 156 -1.57 -7.70 -5.98
C LEU A 156 -0.59 -7.71 -7.17
N ILE A 157 -0.74 -6.79 -8.12
CA ILE A 157 0.13 -6.66 -9.29
C ILE A 157 1.58 -6.39 -8.85
N SER A 158 1.79 -5.56 -7.83
CA SER A 158 3.14 -5.30 -7.31
C SER A 158 3.81 -6.56 -6.76
N ALA A 159 3.05 -7.41 -6.04
CA ALA A 159 3.54 -8.69 -5.53
C ALA A 159 3.82 -9.69 -6.65
N ILE A 160 2.95 -9.77 -7.66
CA ILE A 160 3.15 -10.60 -8.86
C ILE A 160 4.40 -10.15 -9.60
N ALA A 161 4.57 -8.85 -9.84
CA ALA A 161 5.72 -8.28 -10.54
C ALA A 161 7.04 -8.65 -9.85
N TYR A 162 7.10 -8.56 -8.52
CA TYR A 162 8.29 -8.97 -7.77
C TYR A 162 8.57 -10.48 -7.89
N ASN A 163 7.53 -11.32 -7.77
CA ASN A 163 7.69 -12.78 -7.92
C ASN A 163 8.10 -13.17 -9.35
N MET A 164 7.54 -12.53 -10.37
CA MET A 164 7.96 -12.72 -11.76
C MET A 164 9.43 -12.35 -11.95
N PHE A 165 9.90 -11.26 -11.34
CA PHE A 165 11.31 -10.89 -11.38
C PHE A 165 12.20 -11.92 -10.69
N LYS A 166 11.76 -12.51 -9.58
CA LYS A 166 12.51 -13.57 -8.89
C LYS A 166 12.69 -14.81 -9.78
N ILE A 167 11.67 -15.17 -10.57
CA ILE A 167 11.71 -16.32 -11.49
C ILE A 167 12.52 -15.97 -12.75
N PHE A 168 12.36 -14.77 -13.29
CA PHE A 168 12.98 -14.32 -14.53
C PHE A 168 13.86 -13.07 -14.34
N PRO A 169 14.95 -13.12 -13.54
CA PRO A 169 15.72 -11.93 -13.16
C PRO A 169 16.54 -11.33 -14.30
N LYS A 170 16.80 -12.11 -15.36
CA LYS A 170 17.59 -11.70 -16.53
C LYS A 170 16.85 -12.05 -17.81
N ILE A 171 16.87 -11.13 -18.77
CA ILE A 171 16.33 -11.32 -20.12
C ILE A 171 17.47 -11.18 -21.11
N ARG A 172 17.52 -12.07 -22.11
CA ARG A 172 18.49 -12.01 -23.21
C ARG A 172 17.92 -11.18 -24.35
N TRP A 173 18.55 -10.06 -24.67
CA TRP A 173 18.18 -9.20 -25.79
C TRP A 173 19.38 -8.94 -26.68
N LYS A 174 19.26 -9.24 -27.98
CA LYS A 174 20.33 -9.06 -28.99
C LYS A 174 21.71 -9.54 -28.50
N LYS A 175 21.78 -10.78 -28.00
CA LYS A 175 22.98 -11.42 -27.40
C LYS A 175 23.51 -10.81 -26.08
N THR A 176 22.94 -9.71 -25.58
CA THR A 176 23.28 -9.14 -24.26
C THR A 176 22.31 -9.62 -23.18
N LEU A 177 22.83 -9.99 -22.01
CA LEU A 177 22.02 -10.38 -20.86
C LEU A 177 21.80 -9.15 -19.97
N ARG A 178 20.55 -8.70 -19.83
CA ARG A 178 20.19 -7.52 -19.03
C ARG A 178 19.25 -7.92 -17.89
N SER A 179 19.31 -7.20 -16.78
CA SER A 179 18.36 -7.39 -15.68
C SER A 179 16.96 -6.99 -16.13
N SER A 180 15.96 -7.81 -15.84
CA SER A 180 14.58 -7.65 -16.30
C SER A 180 13.76 -6.66 -15.46
N HIS A 181 14.28 -6.19 -14.31
CA HIS A 181 13.52 -5.39 -13.34
C HIS A 181 12.77 -4.20 -13.96
N LYS A 182 13.43 -3.38 -14.79
CA LYS A 182 12.79 -2.20 -15.41
C LYS A 182 11.65 -2.59 -16.35
N PHE A 183 11.84 -3.67 -17.11
CA PHE A 183 10.82 -4.18 -18.01
C PHE A 183 9.60 -4.68 -17.24
N ILE A 184 9.83 -5.51 -16.21
CA ILE A 184 8.74 -6.06 -15.38
C ILE A 184 7.99 -4.95 -14.64
N ILE A 185 8.70 -3.97 -14.06
CA ILE A 185 8.07 -2.80 -13.42
C ILE A 185 7.26 -2.01 -14.46
N GLY A 186 7.80 -1.79 -15.66
CA GLY A 186 7.08 -1.12 -16.74
C GLY A 186 5.79 -1.84 -17.13
N CYS A 187 5.84 -3.16 -17.31
CA CYS A 187 4.66 -3.98 -17.59
C CYS A 187 3.64 -3.92 -16.45
N ALA A 188 4.10 -3.94 -15.19
CA ALA A 188 3.23 -3.81 -14.02
C ALA A 188 2.51 -2.47 -14.00
N LEU A 189 3.21 -1.36 -14.26
CA LEU A 189 2.61 -0.02 -14.33
C LEU A 189 1.60 0.11 -15.46
N VAL A 190 1.88 -0.46 -16.63
CA VAL A 190 0.92 -0.50 -17.76
C VAL A 190 -0.32 -1.31 -17.38
N LEU A 191 -0.13 -2.46 -16.73
CA LEU A 191 -1.25 -3.30 -16.28
C LEU A 191 -2.09 -2.58 -15.21
N MET A 192 -1.45 -1.91 -14.25
CA MET A 192 -2.12 -1.07 -13.25
C MET A 192 -2.93 0.04 -13.92
N LEU A 193 -2.35 0.75 -14.90
CA LEU A 193 -3.07 1.78 -15.65
C LEU A 193 -4.26 1.18 -16.43
N ALA A 194 -4.08 0.02 -17.05
CA ALA A 194 -5.16 -0.67 -17.77
C ALA A 194 -6.31 -1.05 -16.81
N PHE A 195 -6.00 -1.61 -15.64
CA PHE A 195 -7.00 -1.90 -14.61
C PHE A 195 -7.70 -0.62 -14.15
N TYR A 196 -6.95 0.45 -13.91
CA TYR A 196 -7.52 1.75 -13.56
C TYR A 196 -8.44 2.27 -14.67
N LEU A 197 -8.10 2.19 -15.94
CA LEU A 197 -8.99 2.68 -17.00
C LEU A 197 -10.19 1.76 -17.25
N TYR A 198 -10.04 0.46 -17.03
CA TYR A 198 -11.06 -0.55 -17.33
C TYR A 198 -12.08 -0.73 -16.21
N LEU A 199 -11.64 -0.76 -14.94
CA LEU A 199 -12.54 -0.91 -13.78
C LEU A 199 -13.56 0.23 -13.67
N TRP A 200 -13.24 1.40 -14.21
CA TRP A 200 -14.15 2.54 -14.25
C TRP A 200 -15.27 2.38 -15.27
N LYS A 201 -15.09 1.51 -16.26
CA LYS A 201 -16.11 1.20 -17.27
C LYS A 201 -17.00 0.03 -16.86
N MET A 202 -16.54 -0.82 -15.94
CA MET A 202 -17.35 -1.95 -15.49
C MET A 202 -18.42 -1.50 -14.49
N PRO A 203 -19.67 -1.98 -14.62
CA PRO A 203 -20.66 -1.88 -13.57
C PRO A 203 -20.24 -2.83 -12.45
N ILE A 204 -19.42 -2.32 -11.52
CA ILE A 204 -18.95 -3.10 -10.38
C ILE A 204 -20.08 -3.12 -9.36
N ASN A 205 -21.03 -4.03 -9.58
CA ASN A 205 -21.96 -4.50 -8.57
C ASN A 205 -21.33 -5.80 -8.04
N ILE A 206 -20.37 -5.69 -7.12
CA ILE A 206 -19.95 -6.88 -6.37
C ILE A 206 -21.11 -7.15 -5.40
N ILE A 207 -21.85 -8.21 -5.73
CA ILE A 207 -22.93 -8.80 -4.93
C ILE A 207 -22.37 -9.23 -3.58
#